data_AF-G4SYV8-F1
#
_entry.id   AF-G4SYV8-F1
#
_cell.length_a   1.000
_cell.length_b   1.000
_cell.length_c   1.000
_cell.angle_alpha   90.00
_cell.angle_beta   90.00
_cell.angle_gamma   90.00
#
_symmetry.space_group_name_H-M   'P 1'
#
loop_
_entity.id
_entity.type
_entity.pdbx_description
1 polymer ?
#
loop_
_entity_poly.entity_id
_entity_poly.type
_entity_poly.pdbx_seq_one_letter_code
_entity_poly.pdbx_strand_id
1 'polypeptide(L)'
;MDFYTQTVSSLLFPFHERLKQHDTVKIRKEMEKTQWYRPEEIKKLQLERLKMFLTDVGQNVSYYQQQFKMQGFSPESITSLDDLRQLSLTDKPFIRKHADQLKANDAYGLARLNTGSSGEPLIFFIGKKRISHDVAAKWGATRWWNVDIGDPEVVIWGSPIELGAQDKIRLFRDKLLRTKLLPPCEMSVEKVNGFIRQIQNMLLFGYPSALAHIATQAKKNKPKAGSSRH
;
A
#
# COMPACT_ATOMS: atom_id res chain seq x y z
N MET A 1 -23.85 4.17 -4.85
CA MET A 1 -23.01 4.19 -3.63
C MET A 1 -23.95 4.19 -2.43
N ASP A 2 -23.73 3.31 -1.46
CA ASP A 2 -24.57 3.18 -0.25
C ASP A 2 -24.32 4.37 0.72
N PHE A 3 -25.36 4.80 1.46
CA PHE A 3 -25.26 5.88 2.44
C PHE A 3 -24.23 5.57 3.54
N TYR A 4 -24.13 4.29 3.92
CA TYR A 4 -23.09 3.84 4.84
C TYR A 4 -21.69 4.07 4.29
N THR A 5 -21.42 3.63 3.06
CA THR A 5 -20.12 3.82 2.39
C THR A 5 -19.77 5.30 2.31
N GLN A 6 -20.72 6.15 1.91
CA GLN A 6 -20.49 7.59 1.84
C GLN A 6 -20.15 8.18 3.21
N THR A 7 -20.85 7.79 4.27
CA THR A 7 -20.56 8.25 5.64
C THR A 7 -19.18 7.79 6.11
N VAL A 8 -18.82 6.53 5.82
CA VAL A 8 -17.51 5.99 6.18
C VAL A 8 -16.39 6.70 5.42
N SER A 9 -16.49 6.82 4.10
CA SER A 9 -15.41 7.36 3.27
C SER A 9 -15.25 8.89 3.39
N SER A 10 -16.32 9.61 3.70
CA SER A 10 -16.29 11.08 3.80
C SER A 10 -16.09 11.62 5.22
N LEU A 11 -16.46 10.88 6.26
CA LEU A 11 -16.42 11.35 7.65
C LEU A 11 -15.56 10.45 8.55
N LEU A 12 -15.96 9.18 8.71
CA LEU A 12 -15.38 8.30 9.74
C LEU A 12 -13.93 7.93 9.44
N PHE A 13 -13.63 7.56 8.20
CA PHE A 13 -12.28 7.21 7.78
C PHE A 13 -11.33 8.44 7.75
N PRO A 14 -11.72 9.61 7.21
CA PRO A 14 -10.93 10.83 7.35
C PRO A 14 -10.62 11.22 8.80
N PHE A 15 -11.58 11.09 9.71
CA PHE A 15 -11.36 11.35 11.13
C PHE A 15 -10.37 10.33 11.73
N HIS A 16 -10.52 9.05 11.42
CA HIS A 16 -9.60 7.99 11.84
C HIS A 16 -8.16 8.25 11.39
N GLU A 17 -7.96 8.60 10.12
CA GLU A 17 -6.62 8.91 9.59
C GLU A 17 -6.03 10.15 10.25
N ARG A 18 -6.83 11.19 10.52
CA ARG A 18 -6.37 12.37 11.24
C ARG A 18 -5.91 12.05 12.66
N LEU A 19 -6.63 11.20 13.40
CA LEU A 19 -6.22 10.75 14.73
C LEU A 19 -4.88 9.99 14.70
N LYS A 20 -4.59 9.29 13.61
CA LYS A 20 -3.32 8.58 13.40
C LYS A 20 -2.19 9.47 12.86
N GLN A 21 -2.46 10.75 12.63
CA GLN A 21 -1.56 11.70 11.98
C GLN A 21 -1.15 11.21 10.58
N HIS A 22 -2.11 10.70 9.82
CA HIS A 22 -1.93 10.31 8.43
C HIS A 22 -2.49 11.39 7.50
N ASP A 23 -1.75 11.72 6.45
CA ASP A 23 -2.14 12.70 5.43
C ASP A 23 -2.95 12.09 4.28
N THR A 24 -3.43 10.85 4.44
CA THR A 24 -4.07 10.02 3.41
C THR A 24 -5.14 10.75 2.61
N VAL A 25 -6.01 11.52 3.26
CA VAL A 25 -7.09 12.26 2.59
C VAL A 25 -6.54 13.36 1.68
N LYS A 26 -5.55 14.11 2.15
CA LYS A 26 -4.89 15.17 1.38
C LYS A 26 -4.19 14.56 0.17
N ILE A 27 -3.40 13.51 0.40
CA ILE A 27 -2.67 12.79 -0.63
C ILE A 27 -3.62 12.24 -1.70
N ARG A 28 -4.73 11.59 -1.30
CA ARG A 28 -5.71 11.07 -2.26
C ARG A 28 -6.29 12.19 -3.11
N LYS A 29 -6.70 13.31 -2.51
CA LYS A 29 -7.25 14.45 -3.27
C LYS A 29 -6.24 15.00 -4.27
N GLU A 30 -4.97 15.07 -3.89
CA GLU A 30 -3.89 15.45 -4.81
C GLU A 30 -3.75 14.43 -5.95
N MET A 31 -3.68 13.13 -5.64
CA MET A 31 -3.58 12.06 -6.64
C MET A 31 -4.77 12.07 -7.62
N GLU A 32 -5.98 12.27 -7.09
CA GLU A 32 -7.21 12.34 -7.90
C GLU A 32 -7.22 13.54 -8.84
N LYS A 33 -6.62 14.66 -8.43
CA LYS A 33 -6.44 15.82 -9.29
C LYS A 33 -5.38 15.53 -10.35
N THR A 34 -4.23 15.01 -9.95
CA THR A 34 -3.08 14.82 -10.84
C THR A 34 -3.27 13.69 -11.86
N GLN A 35 -4.16 12.71 -11.61
CA GLN A 35 -4.39 11.60 -12.55
C GLN A 35 -4.91 12.09 -13.93
N TRP A 36 -5.48 13.29 -13.99
CA TRP A 36 -6.03 13.90 -15.21
C TRP A 36 -5.11 14.93 -15.87
N TYR A 37 -3.91 15.12 -15.33
CA TYR A 37 -2.95 16.07 -15.89
C TYR A 37 -2.41 15.59 -17.23
N ARG A 38 -2.07 16.55 -18.11
CA ARG A 38 -1.36 16.26 -19.35
C ARG A 38 0.07 15.78 -19.05
N PRO A 39 0.69 15.03 -19.97
CA PRO A 39 2.05 14.53 -19.79
C PRO A 39 3.08 15.61 -19.40
N GLU A 40 2.97 16.81 -19.96
CA GLU A 40 3.87 17.93 -19.66
C GLU A 40 3.70 18.46 -18.23
N GLU A 41 2.46 18.55 -17.75
CA GLU A 41 2.13 18.95 -16.39
C GLU A 41 2.63 17.92 -15.37
N ILE A 42 2.52 16.62 -15.69
CA ILE A 42 3.10 15.53 -14.90
C ILE A 42 4.62 15.66 -14.83
N LYS A 43 5.31 15.87 -15.96
CA LYS A 43 6.77 16.04 -15.97
C LYS A 43 7.22 17.23 -15.12
N LYS A 44 6.52 18.36 -15.21
CA LYS A 44 6.79 19.54 -14.37
C LYS A 44 6.61 19.23 -12.88
N LEU A 45 5.52 18.56 -12.51
CA LEU A 45 5.24 18.18 -11.13
C LEU A 45 6.26 17.16 -10.59
N GLN A 46 6.69 16.20 -11.42
CA GLN A 46 7.73 15.24 -11.08
C GLN A 46 9.06 15.94 -10.81
N LEU A 47 9.45 16.88 -11.66
CA LEU A 47 10.69 17.65 -11.48
C LEU A 47 10.65 18.49 -10.19
N GLU A 48 9.54 19.18 -9.93
CA GLU A 48 9.36 19.97 -8.70
C GLU A 48 9.47 19.09 -7.44
N ARG A 49 8.72 17.98 -7.40
CA ARG A 49 8.76 17.03 -6.28
C ARG A 49 10.12 16.35 -6.13
N LEU A 50 10.80 16.08 -7.24
CA LEU A 50 12.13 15.49 -7.23
C LEU A 50 13.15 16.45 -6.59
N LYS A 51 13.13 17.73 -6.97
CA LYS A 51 13.99 18.74 -6.33
C LYS A 51 13.75 18.83 -4.83
N MET A 52 12.49 18.92 -4.42
CA MET A 52 12.13 18.94 -3.00
C MET A 52 12.62 17.68 -2.27
N PHE A 53 12.43 16.50 -2.86
CA PHE A 53 12.87 15.23 -2.29
C PHE A 53 14.39 15.14 -2.16
N LEU A 54 15.13 15.50 -3.21
CA LEU A 54 16.59 15.45 -3.17
C LEU A 54 17.18 16.52 -2.23
N THR A 55 16.53 17.68 -2.12
CA THR A 55 16.89 18.71 -1.13
C THR A 55 16.75 18.15 0.29
N ASP A 56 15.59 17.56 0.61
CA ASP A 56 15.33 16.93 1.91
C ASP A 56 16.32 15.79 2.20
N VAL A 57 16.57 14.91 1.24
CA VAL A 57 17.55 13.82 1.38
C VAL A 57 18.96 14.35 1.60
N GLY A 58 19.38 15.35 0.83
CA GLY A 58 20.69 15.99 0.96
C GLY A 58 20.86 16.79 2.26
N GLN A 59 19.77 17.14 2.95
CA GLN A 59 19.79 17.85 4.22
C GLN A 59 19.64 16.93 5.43
N ASN A 60 18.94 15.80 5.29
CA ASN A 60 18.53 14.99 6.45
C ASN A 60 19.13 13.58 6.44
N VAL A 61 19.61 13.04 5.32
CA VAL A 61 20.16 11.68 5.26
C VAL A 61 21.69 11.72 5.26
N SER A 62 22.29 11.26 6.35
CA SER A 62 23.75 11.35 6.59
C SER A 62 24.59 10.78 5.44
N TYR A 63 24.19 9.66 4.84
CA TYR A 63 24.89 9.11 3.68
C TYR A 63 24.86 10.05 2.46
N TYR A 64 23.68 10.58 2.10
CA TYR A 64 23.53 11.41 0.90
C TYR A 64 24.08 12.82 1.08
N GLN A 65 24.06 13.37 2.29
CA GLN A 65 24.81 14.60 2.62
C GLN A 65 26.28 14.47 2.20
N GLN A 66 26.93 13.36 2.59
CA GLN A 66 28.34 13.11 2.26
C GLN A 66 28.52 12.87 0.76
N GLN A 67 27.68 12.05 0.13
CA GLN A 67 27.78 11.78 -1.31
C GLN A 67 27.58 13.03 -2.15
N PHE A 68 26.57 13.84 -1.87
CA PHE A 68 26.31 15.07 -2.62
C PHE A 68 27.47 16.04 -2.49
N LYS A 69 28.02 16.20 -1.29
CA LYS A 69 29.22 17.01 -1.05
C LYS A 69 30.44 16.51 -1.83
N MET A 70 30.70 15.20 -1.81
CA MET A 70 31.85 14.62 -2.52
C MET A 70 31.74 14.72 -4.04
N GLN A 71 30.51 14.63 -4.58
CA GLN A 71 30.25 14.69 -6.01
C GLN A 71 30.01 16.12 -6.53
N GLY A 72 29.92 17.11 -5.63
CA GLY A 72 29.49 18.46 -5.99
C GLY A 72 28.05 18.52 -6.52
N PHE A 73 27.21 17.55 -6.13
CA PHE A 73 25.83 17.45 -6.58
C PHE A 73 24.93 18.41 -5.80
N SER A 74 24.13 19.21 -6.51
CA SER A 74 23.16 20.15 -5.94
C SER A 74 21.76 19.82 -6.46
N PRO A 75 20.78 19.52 -5.58
CA PRO A 75 19.39 19.30 -5.98
C PRO A 75 18.78 20.45 -6.80
N GLU A 76 19.22 21.68 -6.54
CA GLU A 76 18.73 22.89 -7.20
C GLU A 76 19.14 22.96 -8.68
N SER A 77 20.30 22.40 -9.02
CA SER A 77 20.87 22.43 -10.39
C SER A 77 20.17 21.51 -11.38
N ILE A 78 19.33 20.59 -10.89
CA ILE A 78 18.56 19.67 -11.72
C ILE A 78 17.59 20.44 -12.61
N THR A 79 17.54 20.13 -13.90
CA THR A 79 16.60 20.75 -14.86
C THR A 79 15.70 19.73 -15.54
N SER A 80 16.04 18.45 -15.44
CA SER A 80 15.30 17.35 -16.02
C SER A 80 15.33 16.10 -15.14
N LEU A 81 14.46 15.12 -15.43
CA LEU A 81 14.51 13.83 -14.74
C LEU A 81 15.74 13.00 -15.13
N ASP A 82 16.36 13.28 -16.27
CA ASP A 82 17.57 12.57 -16.73
C ASP A 82 18.80 12.90 -15.88
N ASP A 83 18.79 14.03 -15.16
CA ASP A 83 19.87 14.41 -14.23
C ASP A 83 20.01 13.43 -13.06
N LEU A 84 19.00 12.57 -12.81
CA LEU A 84 19.11 11.46 -11.87
C LEU A 84 20.25 10.49 -12.19
N ARG A 85 20.70 10.43 -13.45
CA ARG A 85 21.83 9.58 -13.87
C ARG A 85 23.16 10.02 -13.26
N GLN A 86 23.24 11.24 -12.72
CA GLN A 86 24.41 11.71 -11.98
C GLN A 86 24.56 10.97 -10.63
N LEU A 87 23.49 10.38 -10.11
CA LEU A 87 23.49 9.66 -8.84
C LEU A 87 23.77 8.17 -9.04
N SER A 88 24.55 7.61 -8.12
CA SER A 88 24.85 6.18 -8.11
C SER A 88 23.62 5.32 -7.83
N LEU A 89 23.49 4.21 -8.56
CA LEU A 89 22.47 3.21 -8.30
C LEU A 89 22.71 2.54 -6.94
N THR A 90 21.61 2.18 -6.28
CA THR A 90 21.60 1.56 -4.96
C THR A 90 21.04 0.13 -5.06
N ASP A 91 21.76 -0.84 -4.50
CA ASP A 91 21.35 -2.25 -4.48
C ASP A 91 21.06 -2.75 -3.04
N LYS A 92 20.59 -4.00 -2.91
CA LYS A 92 20.26 -4.57 -1.60
C LYS A 92 21.50 -4.69 -0.68
N PRO A 93 22.66 -5.20 -1.14
CA PRO A 93 23.88 -5.23 -0.32
C PRO A 93 24.27 -3.86 0.23
N PHE A 94 24.21 -2.82 -0.61
CA PHE A 94 24.47 -1.45 -0.22
C PHE A 94 23.53 -1.00 0.91
N ILE A 95 22.22 -1.19 0.76
CA ILE A 95 21.25 -0.78 1.78
C ILE A 95 21.53 -1.50 3.11
N ARG A 96 21.86 -2.80 3.08
CA ARG A 96 22.22 -3.55 4.29
C ARG A 96 23.44 -2.96 4.99
N LYS A 97 24.49 -2.63 4.21
CA LYS A 97 25.74 -2.08 4.74
C LYS A 97 25.56 -0.68 5.33
N HIS A 98 24.68 0.13 4.75
CA HIS A 98 24.49 1.54 5.12
C HIS A 98 23.15 1.83 5.81
N ALA A 99 22.47 0.80 6.34
CA ALA A 99 21.07 0.90 6.78
C ALA A 99 20.81 2.03 7.79
N ASP A 100 21.72 2.24 8.75
CA ASP A 100 21.59 3.32 9.74
C ASP A 100 21.90 4.70 9.15
N GLN A 101 22.88 4.80 8.24
CA GLN A 101 23.25 6.06 7.58
C GLN A 101 22.21 6.52 6.54
N LEU A 102 21.36 5.60 6.08
CA LEU A 102 20.25 5.85 5.15
C LEU A 102 18.97 6.31 5.85
N LYS A 103 18.93 6.32 7.19
CA LYS A 103 17.82 6.94 7.94
C LYS A 103 18.00 8.45 7.93
N ALA A 104 16.90 9.17 7.70
CA ALA A 104 16.90 10.61 7.89
C ALA A 104 17.04 10.93 9.37
N ASN A 105 17.84 11.94 9.71
CA ASN A 105 18.18 12.32 11.08
C ASN A 105 16.95 12.83 11.86
N ASP A 106 15.95 13.34 11.16
CA ASP A 106 14.68 13.82 11.69
C ASP A 106 13.57 12.73 11.67
N ALA A 107 13.89 11.51 11.24
CA ALA A 107 12.90 10.45 11.14
C ALA A 107 12.50 9.91 12.53
N TYR A 108 11.20 9.92 12.79
CA TYR A 108 10.60 9.36 14.01
C TYR A 108 9.50 8.35 13.68
N GLY A 109 9.23 7.43 14.61
CA GLY A 109 8.13 6.46 14.49
C GLY A 109 8.28 5.50 13.31
N LEU A 110 9.52 5.13 12.95
CA LEU A 110 9.82 4.22 11.86
C LEU A 110 9.41 2.78 12.19
N ALA A 111 8.62 2.15 11.32
CA ALA A 111 8.31 0.73 11.41
C ALA A 111 9.33 -0.09 10.62
N ARG A 112 9.87 -1.14 11.25
CA ARG A 112 10.80 -2.09 10.62
C ARG A 112 10.03 -3.08 9.75
N LEU A 113 10.46 -3.25 8.50
CA LEU A 113 9.95 -4.23 7.55
C LEU A 113 11.09 -5.08 6.97
N ASN A 114 10.73 -6.23 6.40
CA ASN A 114 11.64 -7.13 5.71
C ASN A 114 11.11 -7.48 4.31
N THR A 115 12.01 -7.76 3.37
CA THR A 115 11.63 -8.24 2.03
C THR A 115 11.60 -9.77 2.00
N GLY A 116 10.40 -10.37 2.03
CA GLY A 116 10.20 -11.81 1.76
C GLY A 116 10.92 -12.79 2.71
N SER A 117 10.67 -14.08 2.49
CA SER A 117 11.23 -15.18 3.28
C SER A 117 12.30 -16.00 2.55
N SER A 118 12.56 -15.73 1.26
CA SER A 118 13.56 -16.47 0.47
C SER A 118 14.88 -15.69 0.35
N GLY A 119 15.98 -16.34 0.70
CA GLY A 119 17.33 -15.78 0.68
C GLY A 119 17.63 -14.88 1.88
N GLU A 120 18.44 -13.83 1.66
CA GLU A 120 18.76 -12.84 2.68
C GLU A 120 17.69 -11.72 2.70
N PRO A 121 16.87 -11.59 3.74
CA PRO A 121 15.87 -10.52 3.79
C PRO A 121 16.56 -9.15 3.88
N LEU A 122 16.09 -8.18 3.11
CA LEU A 122 16.47 -6.77 3.30
C LEU A 122 15.61 -6.19 4.41
N ILE A 123 16.24 -5.70 5.47
CA ILE A 123 15.57 -4.94 6.53
C ILE A 123 15.55 -3.46 6.12
N PHE A 124 14.38 -2.85 6.14
CA PHE A 124 14.22 -1.43 5.85
C PHE A 124 13.15 -0.81 6.76
N PHE A 125 13.06 0.51 6.73
CA PHE A 125 12.21 1.28 7.64
C PHE A 125 11.22 2.13 6.86
N ILE A 126 9.99 2.22 7.33
CA ILE A 126 8.95 3.06 6.73
C ILE A 126 8.40 4.05 7.75
N GLY A 127 8.22 5.30 7.32
CA GLY A 127 7.55 6.33 8.10
C GLY A 127 6.06 6.43 7.79
N LYS A 128 5.32 7.20 8.62
CA LYS A 128 3.87 7.43 8.46
C LYS A 128 3.49 8.02 7.09
N LYS A 129 4.35 8.84 6.50
CA LYS A 129 4.15 9.43 5.17
C LYS A 129 4.03 8.34 4.08
N ARG A 130 4.85 7.29 4.16
CA ARG A 130 4.77 6.14 3.25
C ARG A 130 3.47 5.38 3.43
N ILE A 131 3.08 5.08 4.67
CA ILE A 131 1.81 4.41 4.99
C ILE A 131 0.63 5.22 4.41
N SER A 132 0.64 6.54 4.62
CA SER A 132 -0.42 7.43 4.11
C SER A 132 -0.50 7.42 2.58
N HIS A 133 0.64 7.38 1.88
CA HIS A 133 0.68 7.24 0.42
C HIS A 133 0.14 5.90 -0.06
N ASP A 134 0.52 4.79 0.58
CA ASP A 134 0.05 3.45 0.18
C ASP A 134 -1.48 3.33 0.35
N VAL A 135 -2.02 3.83 1.46
CA VAL A 135 -3.47 3.83 1.71
C VAL A 135 -4.19 4.76 0.73
N ALA A 136 -3.67 5.96 0.46
CA ALA A 136 -4.27 6.89 -0.50
C ALA A 136 -4.28 6.33 -1.93
N ALA A 137 -3.20 5.68 -2.34
CA ALA A 137 -3.10 5.04 -3.64
C ALA A 137 -4.08 3.87 -3.79
N LYS A 138 -4.17 2.98 -2.78
CA LYS A 138 -5.16 1.90 -2.76
C LYS A 138 -6.58 2.48 -2.83
N TRP A 139 -6.87 3.52 -2.05
CA TRP A 139 -8.17 4.18 -2.02
C TRP A 139 -8.54 4.80 -3.38
N GLY A 140 -7.61 5.50 -4.02
CA GLY A 140 -7.83 6.05 -5.36
C GLY A 140 -8.05 4.95 -6.42
N ALA A 141 -7.19 3.92 -6.42
CA ALA A 141 -7.27 2.83 -7.39
C ALA A 141 -8.57 2.04 -7.27
N THR A 142 -9.01 1.71 -6.05
CA THR A 142 -10.26 0.96 -5.83
C THR A 142 -11.49 1.69 -6.40
N ARG A 143 -11.51 3.03 -6.37
CA ARG A 143 -12.58 3.83 -6.95
C ARG A 143 -12.65 3.77 -8.47
N TRP A 144 -11.57 3.42 -9.17
CA TRP A 144 -11.62 3.14 -10.61
C TRP A 144 -12.54 1.96 -10.93
N TRP A 145 -12.75 1.05 -9.98
CA TRP A 145 -13.69 -0.06 -10.08
C TRP A 145 -15.00 0.18 -9.30
N ASN A 146 -15.32 1.44 -9.00
CA ASN A 146 -16.52 1.84 -8.26
C ASN A 146 -16.61 1.19 -6.86
N VAL A 147 -15.47 0.89 -6.25
CA VAL A 147 -15.34 0.44 -4.86
C VAL A 147 -14.72 1.55 -4.03
N ASP A 148 -15.28 1.82 -2.86
CA ASP A 148 -14.81 2.86 -1.96
C ASP A 148 -14.53 2.32 -0.55
N ILE A 149 -13.81 3.09 0.25
CA ILE A 149 -13.57 2.72 1.65
C ILE A 149 -14.91 2.62 2.37
N GLY A 150 -15.08 1.50 3.07
CA GLY A 150 -16.33 1.18 3.73
C GLY A 150 -17.19 0.25 2.90
N ASP A 151 -16.96 0.00 1.61
CA ASP A 151 -17.61 -1.12 0.90
C ASP A 151 -17.11 -2.48 1.43
N PRO A 152 -17.93 -3.55 1.34
CA PRO A 152 -17.50 -4.88 1.76
C PRO A 152 -16.23 -5.34 1.03
N GLU A 153 -15.18 -5.61 1.81
CA GLU A 153 -13.89 -6.07 1.30
C GLU A 153 -13.46 -7.35 2.03
N VAL A 154 -12.90 -8.31 1.28
CA VAL A 154 -12.13 -9.40 1.85
C VAL A 154 -10.68 -9.30 1.41
N VAL A 155 -9.80 -9.26 2.40
CA VAL A 155 -8.36 -9.28 2.23
C VAL A 155 -7.86 -10.71 2.47
N ILE A 156 -7.26 -11.32 1.45
CA ILE A 156 -6.67 -12.66 1.51
C ILE A 156 -5.16 -12.48 1.68
N TRP A 157 -4.73 -12.38 2.93
CA TRP A 157 -3.35 -12.03 3.27
C TRP A 157 -2.93 -12.58 4.65
N GLY A 158 -1.65 -12.93 4.79
CA GLY A 158 -0.98 -13.13 6.08
C GLY A 158 -1.13 -14.52 6.74
N SER A 159 -0.09 -14.91 7.47
CA SER A 159 -0.11 -16.02 8.45
C SER A 159 -0.64 -15.49 9.80
N PRO A 160 -1.37 -16.29 10.60
CA PRO A 160 -1.91 -15.88 11.91
C PRO A 160 -0.89 -15.36 12.94
N ILE A 161 0.41 -15.46 12.66
CA ILE A 161 1.49 -15.20 13.63
C ILE A 161 1.75 -13.69 13.87
N GLU A 162 1.19 -12.80 13.04
CA GLU A 162 1.24 -11.33 13.26
C GLU A 162 0.08 -10.79 14.14
N LEU A 163 -0.72 -11.66 14.77
CA LEU A 163 -1.96 -11.32 15.49
C LEU A 163 -1.75 -10.99 16.98
N GLY A 164 -0.92 -10.00 17.31
CA GLY A 164 -0.63 -9.59 18.70
C GLY A 164 -1.08 -8.17 19.09
N ALA A 165 -1.87 -8.10 20.18
CA ALA A 165 -2.13 -6.96 21.11
C ALA A 165 -3.13 -5.83 20.75
N GLN A 166 -3.70 -5.74 19.54
CA GLN A 166 -4.70 -4.70 19.19
C GLN A 166 -6.05 -5.24 18.71
N ASP A 167 -6.43 -6.46 19.11
CA ASP A 167 -7.56 -7.18 18.49
C ASP A 167 -8.89 -6.44 18.60
N LYS A 168 -9.25 -5.82 19.73
CA LYS A 168 -10.57 -5.16 19.85
C LYS A 168 -10.70 -3.91 18.98
N ILE A 169 -9.68 -3.04 18.98
CA ILE A 169 -9.67 -1.81 18.16
C ILE A 169 -9.64 -2.19 16.68
N ARG A 170 -8.86 -3.21 16.32
CA ARG A 170 -8.80 -3.74 14.97
C ARG A 170 -10.13 -4.34 14.54
N LEU A 171 -10.75 -5.20 15.36
CA LEU A 171 -12.05 -5.80 15.05
C LEU A 171 -13.13 -4.74 14.89
N PHE A 172 -13.11 -3.70 15.74
CA PHE A 172 -14.00 -2.55 15.59
C PHE A 172 -13.74 -1.81 14.28
N ARG A 173 -12.47 -1.51 13.95
CA ARG A 173 -12.09 -0.89 12.67
C ARG A 173 -12.54 -1.74 11.48
N ASP A 174 -12.25 -3.03 11.50
CA ASP A 174 -12.58 -3.97 10.42
C ASP A 174 -14.09 -4.07 10.24
N LYS A 175 -14.86 -4.09 11.33
CA LYS A 175 -16.32 -3.99 11.29
C LYS A 175 -16.80 -2.66 10.72
N LEU A 176 -16.22 -1.53 11.16
CA LEU A 176 -16.55 -0.19 10.70
C LEU A 176 -16.26 -0.02 9.19
N LEU A 177 -15.14 -0.54 8.71
CA LEU A 177 -14.74 -0.48 7.31
C LEU A 177 -15.30 -1.63 6.46
N ARG A 178 -16.12 -2.53 7.04
CA ARG A 178 -16.64 -3.75 6.41
C ARG A 178 -15.55 -4.63 5.76
N THR A 179 -14.36 -4.67 6.39
CA THR A 179 -13.21 -5.47 5.95
C THR A 179 -13.15 -6.80 6.70
N LYS A 180 -12.92 -7.91 6.00
CA LYS A 180 -12.62 -9.22 6.59
C LYS A 180 -11.23 -9.69 6.16
N LEU A 181 -10.42 -10.20 7.09
CA LEU A 181 -9.15 -10.86 6.77
C LEU A 181 -9.37 -12.37 6.67
N LEU A 182 -8.86 -12.97 5.60
CA LEU A 182 -8.79 -14.41 5.41
C LEU A 182 -7.31 -14.85 5.31
N PRO A 183 -6.75 -15.48 6.36
CA PRO A 183 -5.40 -16.01 6.31
C PRO A 183 -5.27 -17.14 5.26
N PRO A 184 -4.31 -17.09 4.31
CA PRO A 184 -4.11 -18.15 3.33
C PRO A 184 -3.77 -19.52 3.95
N CYS A 185 -3.20 -19.54 5.17
CA CYS A 185 -2.90 -20.78 5.90
C CYS A 185 -4.15 -21.55 6.37
N GLU A 186 -5.34 -20.95 6.28
CA GLU A 186 -6.61 -21.57 6.67
C GLU A 186 -7.49 -21.98 5.46
N MET A 187 -6.88 -22.24 4.30
CA MET A 187 -7.57 -22.71 3.10
C MET A 187 -7.91 -24.20 3.14
N SER A 188 -8.55 -24.68 4.22
CA SER A 188 -9.24 -25.97 4.15
C SER A 188 -10.41 -25.88 3.17
N VAL A 189 -10.69 -26.97 2.45
CA VAL A 189 -11.77 -27.01 1.44
C VAL A 189 -13.11 -26.52 2.01
N GLU A 190 -13.41 -26.88 3.26
CA GLU A 190 -14.65 -26.49 3.95
C GLU A 190 -14.73 -24.98 4.24
N LYS A 191 -13.62 -24.38 4.71
CA LYS A 191 -13.54 -22.94 4.98
C LYS A 191 -13.63 -22.14 3.68
N VAL A 192 -12.96 -22.60 2.62
CA VAL A 192 -13.04 -21.99 1.28
C VAL A 192 -14.47 -22.08 0.73
N ASN A 193 -15.15 -23.21 0.89
CA ASN A 193 -16.54 -23.37 0.45
C ASN A 193 -17.51 -22.46 1.25
N GLY A 194 -17.33 -22.37 2.57
CA GLY A 194 -18.07 -21.43 3.42
C GLY A 194 -17.81 -19.99 3.02
N PHE A 195 -16.57 -19.66 2.67
CA PHE A 195 -16.17 -18.35 2.20
C PHE A 195 -16.79 -17.99 0.85
N ILE A 196 -16.73 -18.89 -0.14
CA ILE A 196 -17.35 -18.70 -1.47
C ILE A 196 -18.83 -18.33 -1.34
N ARG A 197 -19.56 -18.93 -0.38
CA ARG A 197 -20.97 -18.57 -0.12
C ARG A 197 -21.17 -17.15 0.41
N GLN A 198 -20.17 -16.60 1.10
CA GLN A 198 -20.20 -15.23 1.61
C GLN A 198 -19.73 -14.20 0.59
N ILE A 199 -18.97 -14.60 -0.44
CA ILE A 199 -18.50 -13.70 -1.51
C ILE A 199 -19.67 -13.36 -2.44
N GLN A 200 -20.48 -12.40 -2.03
CA GLN A 200 -21.46 -11.76 -2.89
C GLN A 200 -21.24 -10.24 -2.81
N ASN A 201 -21.04 -9.62 -3.98
CA ASN A 201 -20.92 -8.16 -4.14
C ASN A 201 -19.87 -7.51 -3.21
N MET A 202 -18.65 -8.06 -3.20
CA MET A 202 -17.54 -7.56 -2.38
C MET A 202 -16.22 -7.53 -3.15
N LEU A 203 -15.32 -6.64 -2.76
CA LEU A 203 -13.96 -6.58 -3.27
C LEU A 203 -13.14 -7.74 -2.70
N LEU A 204 -12.45 -8.48 -3.58
CA LEU A 204 -11.45 -9.46 -3.18
C LEU A 204 -10.05 -8.89 -3.43
N PHE A 205 -9.26 -8.76 -2.36
CA PHE A 205 -7.90 -8.25 -2.42
C PHE A 205 -6.91 -9.31 -1.91
N GLY A 206 -5.97 -9.75 -2.73
CA GLY A 206 -4.99 -10.76 -2.32
C GLY A 206 -4.09 -11.21 -3.47
N TYR A 207 -3.23 -12.18 -3.19
CA TYR A 207 -2.34 -12.74 -4.21
C TYR A 207 -3.13 -13.41 -5.35
N PRO A 208 -2.72 -13.23 -6.62
CA PRO A 208 -3.36 -13.89 -7.76
C PRO A 208 -3.44 -15.41 -7.61
N SER A 209 -2.41 -16.04 -7.04
CA SER A 209 -2.38 -17.49 -6.78
C SER A 209 -3.45 -17.95 -5.78
N ALA A 210 -3.67 -17.17 -4.71
CA ALA A 210 -4.70 -17.47 -3.71
C ALA A 210 -6.11 -17.28 -4.29
N LEU A 211 -6.32 -16.20 -5.06
CA LEU A 211 -7.58 -15.95 -5.76
C LEU A 211 -7.88 -17.05 -6.80
N ALA A 212 -6.87 -17.50 -7.56
CA ALA A 212 -7.01 -18.60 -8.50
C ALA A 212 -7.37 -19.92 -7.83
N HIS A 213 -6.82 -20.19 -6.63
CA HIS A 213 -7.18 -21.36 -5.83
C HIS A 213 -8.65 -21.33 -5.42
N ILE A 214 -9.14 -20.20 -4.91
CA ILE A 214 -10.55 -20.00 -4.54
C ILE A 214 -11.46 -20.16 -5.76
N ALA A 215 -11.11 -19.55 -6.89
CA ALA A 215 -11.88 -19.64 -8.13
C ALA A 215 -11.96 -21.09 -8.65
N THR A 216 -10.86 -21.84 -8.59
CA THR A 216 -10.81 -23.26 -8.97
C THR A 216 -11.73 -24.09 -8.09
N GLN A 217 -11.72 -23.85 -6.78
CA GLN A 217 -12.59 -24.55 -5.84
C GLN A 217 -14.07 -24.20 -6.08
N ALA A 218 -14.39 -22.93 -6.35
CA ALA A 218 -15.75 -22.50 -6.69
C ALA A 218 -16.27 -23.19 -7.97
N LYS A 219 -15.41 -23.40 -8.98
CA LYS A 219 -15.78 -24.12 -10.21
C LYS A 219 -16.12 -25.59 -9.93
N LYS A 220 -15.39 -26.27 -9.04
CA LYS A 220 -15.66 -27.67 -8.65
C LYS A 220 -17.00 -27.84 -7.94
N ASN A 221 -17.42 -26.84 -7.17
CA ASN A 221 -18.68 -26.87 -6.41
C ASN A 221 -19.91 -26.43 -7.21
N LYS A 222 -19.76 -25.93 -8.44
CA LYS A 222 -20.92 -25.62 -9.27
C LYS A 222 -21.62 -26.94 -9.62
N PRO A 223 -22.93 -27.09 -9.34
CA PRO A 223 -23.66 -28.24 -9.85
C PRO A 223 -23.52 -28.27 -11.37
N LYS A 224 -23.20 -29.43 -11.95
CA LYS A 224 -23.18 -29.61 -13.40
C LYS A 224 -24.55 -29.22 -13.93
N ALA A 225 -24.62 -28.13 -14.69
CA ALA A 225 -25.81 -27.82 -15.46
C ALA A 225 -26.00 -28.95 -16.48
N GLY A 226 -27.10 -29.70 -16.37
CA GLY A 226 -27.49 -30.72 -17.34
C GLY A 226 -27.06 -32.15 -17.01
N SER A 227 -27.78 -32.78 -16.09
CA SER A 227 -28.25 -34.16 -16.32
C SER A 227 -29.78 -34.10 -16.21
N SER A 228 -30.40 -33.53 -17.25
CA SER A 228 -31.82 -33.74 -17.48
C SER A 228 -31.99 -35.21 -17.81
N ARG A 229 -32.66 -35.92 -16.92
CA ARG A 229 -33.19 -37.26 -17.16
C ARG A 229 -33.95 -37.25 -18.50
N HIS A 230 -33.58 -38.16 -19.40
CA HIS A 230 -34.50 -38.69 -20.39
C HIS A 230 -35.28 -39.83 -19.74
#